data_AF-A0A6L9ZIJ4-F1
#
_entry.id   AF-A0A6L9ZIJ4-F1
#
_cell.length_a   1.000
_cell.length_b   1.000
_cell.length_c   1.000
_cell.angle_alpha   90.00
_cell.angle_beta   90.00
_cell.angle_gamma   90.00
#
_symmetry.space_group_name_H-M   'P 1'
#
loop_
_entity.id
_entity.type
_entity.pdbx_description
1 polymer ?
#
loop_
_entity_poly.entity_id
_entity_poly.type
_entity_poly.pdbx_seq_one_letter_code
_entity_poly.pdbx_strand_id
1 'polypeptide(L)'
;MDKYEEIERYLPPQSQRFKLLITTRRYWLSESFENLRLEVLNESAALELLEVLIGELRVAEQIEEAKQLCQWLGYLPLGLELIGRFLKRRSGWKLERMIQELEKQAWNLPALQKSSGGMTATR
;
A
#
# COMPACT_ATOMS: atom_id res chain seq x y z
N MET A 1 -0.70 26.32 22.60
CA MET A 1 -1.94 25.75 23.16
C MET A 1 -1.80 24.25 23.08
N ASP A 2 -1.70 23.61 24.25
CA ASP A 2 -1.57 22.17 24.35
C ASP A 2 -2.90 21.51 23.98
N LYS A 3 -2.90 20.84 22.83
CA LYS A 3 -4.05 20.12 22.25
C LYS A 3 -4.47 18.89 23.06
N TYR A 4 -3.78 18.58 24.15
CA TYR A 4 -4.03 17.40 24.99
C TYR A 4 -5.33 17.54 25.80
N GLU A 5 -5.55 18.71 26.41
CA GLU A 5 -6.76 18.99 27.21
C GLU A 5 -8.05 18.85 26.38
N GLU A 6 -7.98 19.10 25.07
CA GLU A 6 -9.11 18.95 24.16
C GLU A 6 -9.53 17.48 23.98
N ILE A 7 -8.57 16.54 24.06
CA ILE A 7 -8.80 15.12 23.78
C ILE A 7 -8.84 14.22 25.02
N GLU A 8 -8.37 14.70 26.18
CA GLU A 8 -8.21 13.92 27.42
C GLU A 8 -9.49 13.15 27.80
N ARG A 9 -10.65 13.80 27.73
CA ARG A 9 -11.95 13.19 28.08
C ARG A 9 -12.35 12.02 27.19
N TYR A 10 -11.75 11.89 26.01
CA TYR A 10 -12.02 10.82 25.05
C TYR A 10 -11.00 9.69 25.13
N LEU A 11 -9.90 9.87 25.88
CA LEU A 11 -8.92 8.82 26.10
C LEU A 11 -9.46 7.80 27.11
N PRO A 12 -9.19 6.51 26.90
CA PRO A 12 -9.60 5.49 27.85
C PRO A 12 -8.94 5.74 29.21
N PRO A 13 -9.60 5.35 30.33
CA PRO A 13 -9.01 5.47 31.65
C PRO A 13 -7.70 4.70 31.70
N GLN A 14 -6.71 5.22 32.45
CA GLN A 14 -5.37 4.65 32.63
C GLN A 14 -5.43 3.35 33.45
N SER A 15 -6.02 2.32 32.86
CA SER A 15 -6.17 0.98 33.40
C SER A 15 -5.65 -0.04 32.38
N GLN A 16 -5.09 -1.15 32.85
CA GLN A 16 -4.48 -2.16 31.97
C GLN A 16 -5.48 -2.88 31.03
N ARG A 17 -6.79 -2.65 31.22
CA ARG A 17 -7.86 -3.23 30.40
C ARG A 17 -7.94 -2.63 28.99
N PHE A 18 -7.55 -1.37 28.82
CA PHE A 18 -7.67 -0.68 27.54
C PHE A 18 -6.30 -0.42 26.92
N LYS A 19 -6.23 -0.56 25.60
CA LYS A 19 -5.04 -0.26 24.79
C LYS A 19 -5.42 0.76 23.73
N LEU A 20 -4.52 1.70 23.45
CA LEU A 20 -4.70 2.70 22.41
C LEU A 20 -3.84 2.33 21.20
N LEU A 21 -4.45 2.22 20.02
CA LEU A 21 -3.75 2.08 18.75
C LEU A 21 -3.84 3.40 18.00
N ILE A 22 -2.68 3.99 17.69
CA ILE A 22 -2.59 5.23 16.93
C ILE A 22 -1.98 4.90 15.56
N THR A 23 -2.65 5.29 14.49
CA THR A 23 -2.11 5.21 13.13
C THR A 23 -1.69 6.61 12.67
N THR A 24 -0.48 6.72 12.13
CA THR A 24 0.07 8.00 11.67
C THR A 24 1.07 7.78 10.54
N ARG A 25 1.27 8.80 9.70
CA ARG A 25 2.34 8.83 8.70
C ARG A 25 3.68 9.33 9.27
N ARG A 26 3.70 9.75 10.53
CA ARG A 26 4.93 10.18 11.21
C ARG A 26 5.69 8.95 11.69
N TYR A 27 6.95 8.83 11.31
CA TYR A 27 7.83 7.73 11.74
C TYR A 27 8.10 7.71 13.26
N TRP A 28 7.91 8.84 13.93
CA TRP A 28 8.12 8.97 15.37
C TRP A 28 7.16 10.01 15.95
N LEU A 29 6.60 9.69 17.11
CA LEU A 29 5.70 10.57 17.87
C LEU A 29 6.37 11.05 19.15
N SER A 30 6.76 10.12 20.02
CA SER A 30 7.56 10.35 21.23
C SER A 30 8.12 9.01 21.74
N GLU A 31 9.06 9.04 22.70
CA GLU A 31 9.63 7.84 23.33
C GLU A 31 8.59 7.00 24.08
N SER A 32 7.50 7.62 24.54
CA SER A 32 6.41 6.96 25.28
C SER A 32 5.53 6.03 24.43
N PHE A 33 5.77 5.92 23.12
CA PHE A 33 5.01 5.04 22.22
C PHE A 33 5.87 3.89 21.70
N GLU A 34 5.36 2.67 21.91
CA GLU A 34 5.79 1.49 21.16
C GLU A 34 5.43 1.68 19.68
N ASN A 35 6.44 1.77 18.81
CA ASN A 35 6.23 2.00 17.39
C ASN A 35 6.24 0.68 16.62
N LEU A 36 5.13 0.37 15.94
CA LEU A 36 5.05 -0.71 14.97
C LEU A 36 5.19 -0.13 13.56
N ARG A 37 6.35 -0.36 12.92
CA ARG A 37 6.58 0.06 11.55
C ARG A 37 5.95 -0.94 10.59
N LEU A 38 5.04 -0.46 9.74
CA LEU A 38 4.47 -1.25 8.66
C LEU A 38 5.39 -1.18 7.44
N GLU A 39 5.86 -2.34 6.99
CA GLU A 39 6.64 -2.48 5.76
C GLU A 39 5.73 -2.60 4.54
N VAL A 40 6.32 -2.49 3.34
CA VAL A 40 5.65 -2.89 2.10
C VAL A 40 5.46 -4.41 2.08
N LEU A 41 4.60 -4.92 1.18
CA LEU A 41 4.43 -6.36 1.04
C LEU A 41 5.73 -7.01 0.51
N ASN A 42 5.96 -8.25 0.89
CA ASN A 42 6.89 -9.10 0.14
C ASN A 42 6.22 -9.61 -1.14
N GLU A 43 7.01 -10.22 -2.04
CA GLU A 43 6.52 -10.71 -3.34
C GLU A 43 5.35 -11.69 -3.20
N SER A 44 5.44 -12.68 -2.29
CA SER A 44 4.37 -13.67 -2.06
C SER A 44 3.07 -12.99 -1.64
N ALA A 45 3.12 -12.13 -0.62
CA ALA A 45 1.94 -11.44 -0.13
C ALA A 45 1.34 -10.47 -1.17
N ALA A 46 2.18 -9.88 -2.03
CA ALA A 46 1.70 -9.03 -3.12
C ALA A 46 0.99 -9.84 -4.22
N LEU A 47 1.51 -11.02 -4.56
CA LEU A 47 0.88 -11.94 -5.50
C LEU A 47 -0.44 -12.48 -4.93
N GLU A 48 -0.46 -12.92 -3.67
CA GLU A 48 -1.68 -13.36 -2.97
C GLU A 48 -2.76 -12.27 -2.98
N LEU A 49 -2.38 -11.02 -2.71
CA LEU A 49 -3.31 -9.90 -2.81
C LEU A 49 -3.84 -9.71 -4.24
N LEU A 50 -2.98 -9.85 -5.26
CA LEU A 50 -3.39 -9.75 -6.65
C LEU A 50 -4.36 -10.88 -7.03
N GLU A 51 -4.11 -12.12 -6.58
CA GLU A 51 -4.99 -13.27 -6.77
C GLU A 51 -6.38 -13.03 -6.17
N VAL A 52 -6.45 -12.48 -4.95
CA VAL A 52 -7.72 -12.09 -4.32
C VAL A 52 -8.49 -11.06 -5.17
N LEU A 53 -7.77 -10.16 -5.85
CA LEU A 53 -8.38 -9.09 -6.64
C LEU A 53 -8.87 -9.56 -8.02
N ILE A 54 -8.05 -10.34 -8.75
CA ILE A 54 -8.30 -10.67 -10.16
C ILE A 54 -8.49 -12.17 -10.46
N GLY A 55 -8.34 -13.04 -9.45
CA GLY A 55 -8.49 -14.49 -9.52
C GLY A 55 -7.16 -15.22 -9.68
N GLU A 56 -6.99 -16.32 -8.93
CA GLU A 56 -5.81 -17.19 -8.93
C GLU A 56 -5.43 -17.68 -10.33
N LEU A 57 -6.40 -18.21 -11.09
CA LEU A 57 -6.16 -18.74 -12.44
C LEU A 57 -5.50 -17.69 -13.36
N ARG A 58 -5.98 -16.44 -13.30
CA ARG A 58 -5.47 -15.35 -14.16
C ARG A 58 -4.06 -14.94 -13.78
N VAL A 59 -3.73 -14.96 -12.49
CA VAL A 59 -2.38 -14.69 -11.99
C VAL A 59 -1.45 -15.83 -12.38
N ALA A 60 -1.87 -17.09 -12.19
CA ALA A 60 -1.09 -18.27 -12.54
C ALA A 60 -0.78 -18.35 -14.04
N GLU A 61 -1.73 -18.01 -14.92
CA GLU A 61 -1.53 -17.96 -16.37
C GLU A 61 -0.55 -16.87 -16.85
N GLN A 62 -0.30 -15.85 -16.03
CA GLN A 62 0.52 -14.67 -16.34
C GLN A 62 1.48 -14.36 -15.18
N ILE A 63 2.11 -15.39 -14.60
CA ILE A 63 2.83 -15.26 -13.33
C ILE A 63 4.03 -14.33 -13.40
N GLU A 64 4.75 -14.32 -14.52
CA GLU A 64 5.92 -13.45 -14.69
C GLU A 64 5.49 -11.98 -14.85
N GLU A 65 4.42 -11.72 -15.59
CA GLU A 65 3.83 -10.38 -15.67
C GLU A 65 3.20 -9.96 -14.33
N ALA A 66 2.63 -10.88 -13.56
CA ALA A 66 2.11 -10.58 -12.24
C ALA A 66 3.22 -10.14 -11.28
N LYS A 67 4.35 -10.86 -11.24
CA LYS A 67 5.54 -10.46 -10.48
C LYS A 67 6.06 -9.10 -10.92
N GLN A 68 6.19 -8.89 -12.23
CA GLN A 68 6.66 -7.61 -12.78
C GLN A 68 5.71 -6.46 -12.40
N LEU A 69 4.40 -6.67 -12.46
CA LEU A 69 3.41 -5.68 -12.07
C LEU A 69 3.49 -5.37 -10.56
N CYS A 70 3.61 -6.39 -9.71
CA CYS A 70 3.77 -6.23 -8.26
C CYS A 70 5.05 -5.43 -7.93
N GLN A 71 6.15 -5.75 -8.60
CA GLN A 71 7.41 -5.03 -8.47
C GLN A 71 7.28 -3.58 -8.93
N TRP A 72 6.65 -3.33 -10.09
CA TRP A 72 6.45 -1.98 -10.62
C TRP A 72 5.63 -1.10 -9.66
N LEU A 73 4.64 -1.69 -9.00
CA LEU A 73 3.81 -1.02 -8.00
C LEU A 73 4.49 -0.89 -6.63
N GLY A 74 5.76 -1.28 -6.52
CA GLY A 74 6.56 -1.19 -5.30
C GLY A 74 6.01 -2.03 -4.15
N TYR A 75 5.28 -3.11 -4.47
CA TYR A 75 4.61 -3.97 -3.50
C TYR A 75 3.69 -3.23 -2.51
N LEU A 76 3.17 -2.05 -2.91
CA LEU A 76 2.26 -1.26 -2.10
C LEU A 76 0.83 -1.84 -2.18
N PRO A 77 0.19 -2.19 -1.05
CA PRO A 77 -1.17 -2.74 -1.06
C PRO A 77 -2.18 -1.85 -1.79
N LEU A 78 -2.10 -0.53 -1.58
CA LEU A 78 -3.02 0.41 -2.23
C LEU A 78 -2.81 0.47 -3.75
N GLY A 79 -1.56 0.42 -4.23
CA GLY A 79 -1.26 0.40 -5.67
C GLY A 79 -1.81 -0.85 -6.33
N LEU A 80 -1.58 -2.02 -5.69
CA LEU A 80 -2.12 -3.31 -6.11
C LEU A 80 -3.64 -3.31 -6.13
N GLU A 81 -4.31 -2.76 -5.11
CA GLU A 81 -5.77 -2.70 -5.07
C GLU A 81 -6.33 -1.86 -6.22
N LEU A 82 -5.76 -0.68 -6.47
CA LEU A 82 -6.24 0.20 -7.54
C LEU A 82 -6.14 -0.47 -8.91
N ILE A 83 -4.99 -1.08 -9.21
CA ILE A 83 -4.76 -1.76 -10.48
C ILE A 83 -5.53 -3.07 -10.58
N GLY A 84 -5.57 -3.87 -9.52
CA GLY A 84 -6.34 -5.12 -9.47
C GLY A 84 -7.84 -4.86 -9.68
N ARG A 85 -8.43 -3.86 -9.03
CA ARG A 85 -9.84 -3.48 -9.25
C ARG A 85 -10.09 -2.98 -10.68
N PHE A 86 -9.14 -2.25 -11.26
CA PHE A 86 -9.22 -1.83 -12.66
C PHE A 86 -9.20 -3.04 -13.61
N LEU A 87 -8.28 -3.98 -13.42
CA LEU A 87 -8.15 -5.21 -14.21
C LEU A 87 -9.31 -6.18 -14.02
N LYS A 88 -9.94 -6.19 -12.83
CA LYS A 88 -11.17 -6.95 -12.58
C LYS A 88 -12.31 -6.44 -13.46
N ARG A 89 -12.45 -5.12 -13.62
CA ARG A 89 -13.44 -4.50 -14.53
C ARG A 89 -13.08 -4.69 -16.00
N ARG A 90 -11.79 -4.73 -16.33
CA ARG A 90 -11.28 -4.99 -17.69
C ARG A 90 -10.74 -6.41 -17.81
N SER A 91 -11.61 -7.40 -17.69
CA SER A 91 -11.23 -8.82 -17.72
C SER A 91 -10.48 -9.23 -18.99
N GLY A 92 -10.76 -8.60 -20.14
CA GLY A 92 -10.06 -8.86 -21.40
C GLY A 92 -8.65 -8.26 -21.52
N TRP A 93 -8.18 -7.49 -20.52
CA TRP A 93 -6.82 -6.94 -20.56
C TRP A 93 -5.80 -7.94 -20.00
N LYS A 94 -4.71 -8.20 -20.72
CA LYS A 94 -3.56 -8.91 -20.16
C LYS A 94 -2.79 -8.04 -19.17
N LEU A 95 -2.07 -8.68 -18.24
CA LEU A 95 -1.20 -7.98 -17.29
C LEU A 95 -0.08 -7.23 -18.00
N GLU A 96 0.52 -7.82 -19.03
CA GLU A 96 1.51 -7.17 -19.90
C GLU A 96 1.02 -5.81 -20.44
N ARG A 97 -0.23 -5.76 -20.94
CA ARG A 97 -0.84 -4.52 -21.42
C ARG A 97 -0.95 -3.49 -20.31
N MET A 98 -1.28 -3.91 -19.09
CA MET A 98 -1.36 -3.00 -17.95
C MET A 98 0.00 -2.38 -17.64
N ILE A 99 1.06 -3.19 -17.61
CA ILE A 99 2.43 -2.73 -17.37
C ILE A 99 2.83 -1.70 -18.43
N GLN A 100 2.58 -1.98 -19.71
CA GLN A 100 2.87 -1.05 -20.80
C GLN A 100 2.13 0.29 -20.65
N GLU A 101 0.86 0.28 -20.23
CA GLU A 101 0.10 1.52 -19.99
C GLU A 101 0.60 2.30 -18.76
N LEU A 102 1.00 1.59 -17.71
CA LEU A 102 1.61 2.21 -16.52
C LEU A 102 2.93 2.89 -16.85
N GLU A 103 3.79 2.24 -17.64
CA GLU A 103 5.05 2.81 -18.09
C GLU A 103 4.82 4.08 -18.92
N LYS A 104 3.92 4.04 -19.91
CA LYS A 104 3.56 5.23 -20.71
C LYS A 104 3.07 6.38 -19.84
N GLN A 105 2.25 6.12 -18.82
CA GLN A 105 1.73 7.17 -17.93
C GLN A 105 2.80 7.72 -16.99
N ALA A 106 3.69 6.87 -16.48
CA ALA A 106 4.78 7.31 -15.61
C ALA A 106 5.73 8.30 -16.30
N TRP A 107 6.00 8.12 -17.59
CA TRP A 107 6.75 9.10 -18.38
C TRP A 107 6.09 10.49 -18.43
N ASN A 108 4.76 10.53 -18.44
CA ASN A 108 3.98 11.76 -18.60
C ASN A 108 3.62 12.46 -17.28
N LEU A 109 3.86 11.83 -16.12
CA LEU A 109 3.46 12.36 -14.81
C LEU A 109 4.70 12.67 -13.94
N PRO A 110 5.09 13.95 -13.80
CA PRO A 110 6.23 14.35 -12.97
C PRO A 110 6.13 13.90 -11.51
N ALA A 111 4.91 13.76 -10.98
CA ALA A 111 4.66 13.28 -9.62
C ALA A 111 5.04 11.79 -9.42
N LEU A 112 5.09 11.00 -10.50
CA LEU A 112 5.57 9.61 -10.48
C LEU A 112 7.08 9.50 -10.73
N GLN A 113 7.75 10.61 -11.08
CA GLN A 113 9.19 10.64 -11.32
C GLN A 113 10.01 10.87 -10.04
N LYS A 114 9.40 11.40 -8.96
CA LYS A 114 10.09 11.66 -7.68
C LYS A 114 9.31 11.08 -6.52
N SER A 115 9.96 10.26 -5.70
CA SER A 115 9.41 9.89 -4.39
C SER A 115 9.35 11.15 -3.51
N SER A 116 8.16 11.48 -3.01
CA SER A 116 8.00 12.54 -2.01
C SER A 116 8.42 12.01 -0.64
N GLY A 117 9.08 12.83 0.17
CA GLY A 117 9.76 12.41 1.41
C GLY A 117 8.89 11.79 2.51
N GLY A 118 7.58 11.66 2.29
CA GLY A 118 6.65 10.95 3.17
C GLY A 118 6.23 9.55 2.68
N MET A 119 6.75 9.07 1.54
CA MET A 119 6.44 7.73 1.02
C MET A 119 7.46 6.71 1.49
N THR A 120 6.99 5.54 1.91
CA THR A 120 7.81 4.38 2.31
C THR A 120 8.29 3.54 1.12
N ALA A 121 7.63 3.66 -0.04
CA ALA A 121 8.04 2.98 -1.25
C ALA A 121 9.20 3.72 -1.93
N THR A 122 10.33 3.05 -2.03
CA THR A 122 11.45 3.43 -2.89
C THR A 122 11.33 2.67 -4.21
N ARG A 123 11.65 3.33 -5.32
CA ARG A 123 11.72 2.70 -6.64
C ARG A 123 13.04 1.93 -6.79
#